data_AF-A0A524KP54-F1
#
_entry.id   AF-A0A524KP54-F1
#
_cell.length_a   1.000
_cell.length_b   1.000
_cell.length_c   1.000
_cell.angle_alpha   90.00
_cell.angle_beta   90.00
_cell.angle_gamma   90.00
#
_symmetry.space_group_name_H-M   'P 1'
#
loop_
_entity.id
_entity.type
_entity.pdbx_description
1 polymer ?
#
loop_
_entity_poly.entity_id
_entity_poly.type
_entity_poly.pdbx_seq_one_letter_code
_entity_poly.pdbx_strand_id
1 'polypeptide(L)'
;ILPITDPYVVHHGALGSFATAYMPDGADQAGVMARLKAVEGIDVVIDRATACERFELPGDRIGDIVLISTENKTIGTSEHRHDLAALDEPLRSHGGLTEQAVPFIVNRKLAGLPTAPELRNFDAFYFVTMAAAQ
;
A
#
# COMPACT_ATOMS: atom_id res chain seq x y z
N ILE A 1 4.10 8.56 -8.19
CA ILE A 1 5.00 8.48 -7.02
C ILE A 1 4.92 7.07 -6.48
N LEU A 2 6.08 6.47 -6.16
CA LEU A 2 6.18 5.18 -5.49
C LEU A 2 6.65 5.48 -4.06
N PRO A 3 5.75 5.49 -3.06
CA PRO A 3 6.10 5.92 -1.69
C PRO A 3 6.78 4.82 -0.86
N ILE A 4 7.14 3.68 -1.47
CA ILE A 4 7.76 2.55 -0.76
C ILE A 4 9.16 2.89 -0.23
N THR A 5 9.92 3.72 -0.95
CA THR A 5 11.28 4.13 -0.61
C THR A 5 11.53 5.58 -1.05
N ASP A 6 12.69 6.13 -0.70
CA ASP A 6 13.11 7.46 -1.12
C ASP A 6 13.14 7.60 -2.65
N PRO A 7 12.81 8.78 -3.21
CA PRO A 7 12.65 8.97 -4.66
C PRO A 7 13.94 8.82 -5.46
N TYR A 8 15.10 8.77 -4.80
CA TYR A 8 16.42 8.63 -5.42
C TYR A 8 16.85 7.16 -5.61
N VAL A 9 16.08 6.21 -5.09
CA VAL A 9 16.31 4.78 -5.32
C VAL A 9 15.82 4.41 -6.72
N VAL A 10 16.74 4.03 -7.61
CA VAL A 10 16.45 3.68 -9.01
C VAL A 10 16.58 2.19 -9.33
N HIS A 11 16.92 1.39 -8.32
CA HIS A 11 16.97 -0.07 -8.43
C HIS A 11 15.63 -0.67 -8.02
N HIS A 12 15.49 -1.98 -8.21
CA HIS A 12 14.30 -2.78 -7.91
C HIS A 12 13.70 -2.57 -6.50
N GLY A 13 14.46 -2.05 -5.53
CA GLY A 13 13.96 -1.64 -4.21
C GLY A 13 12.90 -0.52 -4.23
N ALA A 14 12.69 0.16 -5.35
CA ALA A 14 11.62 1.12 -5.53
C ALA A 14 10.29 0.50 -6.02
N LEU A 15 10.22 -0.83 -6.20
CA LEU A 15 9.04 -1.52 -6.67
C LEU A 15 8.18 -2.02 -5.51
N GLY A 16 7.01 -1.41 -5.34
CA GLY A 16 6.00 -1.82 -4.36
C GLY A 16 4.63 -2.01 -5.00
N SER A 17 3.67 -2.52 -4.22
CA SER A 17 2.31 -2.81 -4.71
C SER A 17 1.33 -1.66 -4.52
N PHE A 18 1.79 -0.50 -4.03
CA PHE A 18 1.01 0.74 -3.87
C PHE A 18 1.68 1.89 -4.61
N ALA A 19 0.88 2.70 -5.31
CA ALA A 19 1.33 3.93 -5.94
C ALA A 19 0.27 5.04 -5.81
N THR A 20 0.73 6.28 -5.90
CA THR A 20 -0.15 7.44 -6.02
C THR A 20 0.31 8.34 -7.16
N ALA A 21 -0.62 8.96 -7.87
CA ALA A 21 -0.33 9.84 -9.00
C ALA A 21 -1.05 11.18 -8.86
N TYR A 22 -0.33 12.25 -9.22
CA TYR A 22 -0.89 13.58 -9.38
C TYR A 22 -1.23 13.78 -10.85
N MET A 23 -2.39 14.38 -11.11
CA MET A 23 -2.92 14.59 -12.45
C MET A 23 -2.77 16.06 -12.86
N PRO A 24 -2.56 16.34 -14.15
CA PRO A 24 -2.63 17.72 -14.66
C PRO A 24 -4.01 18.32 -14.43
N ASP A 25 -4.06 19.63 -14.22
CA ASP A 25 -5.32 20.37 -14.11
C ASP A 25 -6.20 20.15 -15.36
N GLY A 26 -7.47 19.83 -15.15
CA GLY A 26 -8.44 19.59 -16.22
C GLY A 26 -8.34 18.22 -16.92
N ALA A 27 -7.47 17.33 -16.44
CA ALA A 27 -7.41 15.97 -16.97
C ALA A 27 -8.69 15.16 -16.69
N ASP A 28 -9.04 14.25 -17.61
CA ASP A 28 -10.15 13.30 -17.44
C ASP A 28 -9.77 12.21 -16.42
N GLN A 29 -9.90 12.54 -15.13
CA GLN A 29 -9.59 11.64 -14.03
C GLN A 29 -10.36 10.32 -14.13
N ALA A 30 -11.66 10.38 -14.39
CA ALA A 30 -12.51 9.20 -14.49
C ALA A 30 -12.07 8.28 -15.64
N GLY A 31 -11.81 8.85 -16.82
CA GLY A 31 -11.32 8.07 -17.98
C GLY A 31 -9.93 7.47 -17.74
N VAL A 32 -9.03 8.19 -17.09
CA VAL A 32 -7.71 7.66 -16.70
C VAL A 32 -7.85 6.51 -15.70
N MET A 33 -8.67 6.68 -14.66
CA MET A 33 -8.92 5.63 -13.67
C MET A 33 -9.50 4.37 -14.31
N ALA A 34 -10.48 4.52 -15.21
CA ALA A 34 -11.10 3.40 -15.92
C ALA A 34 -10.08 2.62 -16.77
N ARG A 35 -9.18 3.33 -17.47
CA ARG A 35 -8.12 2.71 -18.27
C ARG A 35 -7.11 1.96 -17.40
N LEU A 36 -6.66 2.57 -16.31
CA LEU A 36 -5.72 1.96 -15.37
C LEU A 36 -6.32 0.72 -14.70
N LYS A 37 -7.59 0.77 -14.32
CA LYS A 37 -8.32 -0.36 -13.71
C LYS A 37 -8.49 -1.54 -14.68
N ALA A 38 -8.48 -1.29 -15.99
CA ALA A 38 -8.55 -2.32 -17.01
C ALA A 38 -7.20 -2.99 -17.30
N VAL A 39 -6.09 -2.48 -16.75
CA VAL A 39 -4.76 -3.10 -16.90
C VAL A 39 -4.68 -4.36 -16.03
N GLU A 40 -4.30 -5.47 -16.65
CA GLU A 40 -4.06 -6.72 -15.94
C GLU A 40 -2.99 -6.53 -14.85
N GLY A 41 -3.32 -6.94 -13.62
CA GLY A 41 -2.44 -6.79 -12.46
C GLY A 41 -2.67 -5.52 -11.64
N ILE A 42 -3.59 -4.64 -12.04
CA ILE A 42 -4.05 -3.51 -11.21
C ILE A 42 -5.38 -3.89 -10.53
N ASP A 43 -5.34 -4.04 -9.21
CA ASP A 43 -6.48 -4.48 -8.41
C ASP A 43 -7.34 -3.30 -7.91
N VAL A 44 -6.77 -2.17 -7.56
CA VAL A 44 -7.53 -1.00 -7.09
C VAL A 44 -7.08 0.24 -7.84
N VAL A 45 -8.05 1.04 -8.31
CA VAL A 45 -7.84 2.42 -8.77
C VAL A 45 -8.98 3.26 -8.22
N ILE A 46 -8.67 4.19 -7.33
CA ILE A 46 -9.65 5.04 -6.65
C ILE A 46 -9.14 6.48 -6.56
N ASP A 47 -10.06 7.42 -6.41
CA ASP A 47 -9.72 8.83 -6.22
C ASP A 47 -9.17 9.11 -4.81
N ARG A 48 -8.60 10.31 -4.65
CA ARG A 48 -8.07 10.81 -3.37
C ARG A 48 -9.09 10.66 -2.23
N ALA A 49 -10.33 11.09 -2.43
CA ALA A 49 -11.32 11.12 -1.35
C ALA A 49 -11.65 9.71 -0.84
N THR A 50 -11.95 8.80 -1.77
CA THR A 50 -12.21 7.38 -1.50
C THR A 50 -10.99 6.71 -0.86
N ALA A 51 -9.78 7.02 -1.31
CA ALA A 51 -8.56 6.48 -0.71
C ALA A 51 -8.35 6.97 0.73
N CYS A 52 -8.58 8.25 0.99
CA CYS A 52 -8.45 8.82 2.33
C CYS A 52 -9.46 8.22 3.31
N GLU A 53 -10.71 8.06 2.87
CA GLU A 53 -11.75 7.44 3.69
C GLU A 53 -11.47 5.96 3.93
N ARG A 54 -11.19 5.19 2.88
CA ARG A 54 -11.01 3.73 2.96
C ARG A 54 -9.75 3.32 3.71
N PHE A 55 -8.67 4.07 3.53
CA PHE A 55 -7.34 3.71 4.05
C PHE A 55 -6.87 4.66 5.17
N GLU A 56 -7.74 5.55 5.64
CA GLU A 56 -7.48 6.47 6.76
C GLU A 56 -6.25 7.37 6.49
N LEU A 57 -6.15 7.89 5.26
CA LEU A 57 -4.97 8.63 4.77
C LEU A 57 -5.14 10.16 4.86
N PRO A 58 -4.04 10.91 5.04
CA PRO A 58 -4.04 12.38 4.98
C PRO A 58 -4.17 12.88 3.52
N GLY A 59 -5.29 13.53 3.21
CA GLY A 59 -5.61 13.99 1.85
C GLY A 59 -4.65 15.05 1.28
N ASP A 60 -3.97 15.81 2.12
CA ASP A 60 -2.94 16.80 1.75
C ASP A 60 -1.61 16.16 1.33
N ARG A 61 -1.44 14.84 1.52
CA ARG A 61 -0.19 14.13 1.22
C ARG A 61 -0.35 12.99 0.21
N ILE A 62 -1.53 12.86 -0.38
CA ILE A 62 -1.82 11.83 -1.39
C ILE A 62 -2.19 12.47 -2.73
N GLY A 63 -1.78 11.83 -3.82
CA GLY A 63 -2.12 12.25 -5.18
C GLY A 63 -3.62 12.16 -5.47
N ASP A 64 -4.00 12.61 -6.66
CA ASP A 64 -5.40 12.66 -7.09
C ASP A 64 -6.01 11.26 -7.26
N ILE A 65 -5.16 10.27 -7.55
CA ILE A 65 -5.53 8.86 -7.62
C ILE A 65 -4.54 7.97 -6.84
N VAL A 66 -5.06 6.85 -6.36
CA VAL A 66 -4.32 5.76 -5.70
C VAL A 66 -4.50 4.48 -6.50
N LEU A 67 -3.41 3.73 -6.64
CA LEU A 67 -3.36 2.44 -7.32
C LEU A 67 -2.82 1.37 -6.38
N ILE A 68 -3.42 0.18 -6.43
CA ILE A 68 -2.90 -1.03 -5.77
C ILE A 68 -2.87 -2.16 -6.80
N SER A 69 -1.75 -2.89 -6.87
CA SER A 69 -1.61 -4.06 -7.75
C SER A 69 -2.10 -5.35 -7.10
N THR A 70 -2.22 -6.39 -7.92
CA THR A 70 -2.49 -7.76 -7.44
C THR A 70 -1.26 -8.38 -6.74
N GLU A 71 -1.46 -9.51 -6.07
CA GLU A 71 -0.50 -10.19 -5.18
C GLU A 71 0.93 -10.33 -5.73
N ASN A 72 1.08 -10.67 -7.01
CA ASN A 72 2.40 -10.98 -7.60
C ASN A 72 2.84 -9.93 -8.63
N LYS A 73 2.34 -8.69 -8.52
CA LYS A 73 2.70 -7.57 -9.39
C LYS A 73 3.09 -6.37 -8.53
N THR A 74 4.07 -5.60 -9.00
CA THR A 74 4.45 -4.31 -8.44
C THR A 74 4.22 -3.20 -9.46
N ILE A 75 4.17 -1.95 -8.99
CA ILE A 75 3.95 -0.77 -9.81
C ILE A 75 5.26 0.03 -9.90
N GLY A 76 5.70 0.27 -11.14
CA GLY A 76 6.86 1.11 -11.47
C GLY A 76 6.46 2.53 -11.86
N THR A 77 7.45 3.33 -12.26
CA THR A 77 7.24 4.69 -12.79
C THR A 77 7.35 4.73 -14.32
N SER A 78 8.54 4.47 -14.85
CA SER A 78 8.82 4.36 -16.28
C SER A 78 9.99 3.40 -16.48
N GLU A 79 10.01 2.65 -17.58
CA GLU A 79 11.01 1.60 -17.84
C GLU A 79 12.45 2.10 -17.67
N HIS A 80 12.81 3.24 -18.26
CA HIS A 80 14.15 3.83 -18.18
C HIS A 80 14.58 4.31 -16.77
N ARG A 81 13.71 4.23 -15.76
CA ARG A 81 14.00 4.62 -14.37
C ARG A 81 14.15 3.44 -13.41
N HIS A 82 13.97 2.21 -13.90
CA HIS A 82 14.10 1.00 -13.11
C HIS A 82 15.16 0.10 -13.72
N ASP A 83 16.27 -0.08 -13.00
CA ASP A 83 17.27 -1.08 -13.37
C ASP A 83 16.91 -2.43 -12.73
N LEU A 84 16.35 -3.32 -13.55
CA LEU A 84 15.99 -4.68 -13.15
C LEU A 84 17.15 -5.67 -13.30
N ALA A 85 18.25 -5.31 -13.97
CA ALA A 85 19.38 -6.21 -14.16
C ALA A 85 20.12 -6.50 -12.85
N ALA A 86 19.95 -5.64 -11.83
CA ALA A 86 20.50 -5.81 -10.49
C ALA A 86 19.69 -6.77 -9.59
N LEU A 87 18.64 -7.42 -10.10
CA LEU A 87 17.90 -8.46 -9.38
C LEU A 87 18.59 -9.81 -9.57
N ASP A 88 19.36 -10.23 -8.56
CA ASP A 88 19.94 -11.58 -8.53
C ASP A 88 18.90 -12.64 -8.10
N GLU A 89 17.94 -12.24 -7.27
CA GLU A 89 16.90 -13.11 -6.69
C GLU A 89 15.50 -12.71 -7.17
N PRO A 90 14.51 -13.64 -7.17
CA PRO A 90 13.12 -13.30 -7.46
C PRO A 90 12.59 -12.21 -6.54
N LEU A 91 11.99 -11.16 -7.12
CA LEU A 91 11.49 -10.01 -6.37
C LEU A 91 10.42 -10.43 -5.35
N ARG A 92 10.62 -10.02 -4.10
CA ARG A 92 9.61 -10.05 -3.03
C ARG A 92 9.46 -8.63 -2.51
N SER A 93 8.23 -8.16 -2.39
CA SER A 93 7.93 -6.79 -1.97
C SER A 93 6.61 -6.74 -1.19
N HIS A 94 6.11 -5.53 -0.94
CA HIS A 94 4.89 -5.27 -0.19
C HIS A 94 4.24 -3.94 -0.62
N GLY A 95 3.16 -3.61 0.08
CA GLY A 95 2.49 -2.31 0.02
C GLY A 95 1.03 -2.41 -0.39
N GLY A 96 0.59 -3.56 -0.92
CA GLY A 96 -0.77 -3.79 -1.36
C GLY A 96 -1.67 -4.33 -0.26
N LEU A 97 -2.90 -4.69 -0.63
CA LEU A 97 -3.86 -5.30 0.29
C LEU A 97 -3.48 -6.75 0.64
N THR A 98 -2.76 -7.42 -0.25
CA THR A 98 -2.31 -8.81 -0.10
C THR A 98 -1.23 -8.99 0.97
N GLU A 99 -0.61 -7.90 1.43
CA GLU A 99 0.36 -7.91 2.54
C GLU A 99 -0.18 -7.23 3.81
N GLN A 100 -1.47 -6.86 3.85
CA GLN A 100 -2.06 -6.15 4.99
C GLN A 100 -2.20 -7.05 6.24
N ALA A 101 -2.47 -8.34 6.04
CA ALA A 101 -2.63 -9.29 7.12
C ALA A 101 -1.28 -9.62 7.77
N VAL A 102 -1.14 -9.31 9.06
CA VAL A 102 0.07 -9.55 9.86
C VAL A 102 -0.27 -10.31 11.14
N PRO A 103 0.65 -11.14 11.67
CA PRO A 103 0.41 -11.83 12.93
C PRO A 103 0.37 -10.84 14.11
N PHE A 104 -0.54 -11.09 15.06
CA PHE A 104 -0.63 -10.37 16.32
C PHE A 104 -0.55 -11.39 17.46
N ILE A 105 0.59 -11.45 18.16
CA ILE A 105 0.90 -12.49 19.14
C ILE A 105 1.11 -11.84 20.51
N VAL A 106 0.38 -12.34 21.52
CA VAL A 106 0.51 -11.92 22.91
C VAL A 106 0.80 -13.14 23.78
N ASN A 107 1.76 -13.03 24.71
CA ASN A 107 2.16 -14.11 25.61
C ASN A 107 1.30 -14.21 26.89
N ARG A 108 0.07 -13.66 26.86
CA ARG A 108 -0.91 -13.64 27.93
C ARG A 108 -2.29 -13.91 27.35
N LYS A 109 -3.17 -14.51 28.16
CA LYS A 109 -4.58 -14.67 27.78
C LYS A 109 -5.30 -13.34 28.03
N LEU A 110 -5.71 -12.67 26.95
CA LEU A 110 -6.50 -11.46 27.00
C LEU A 110 -7.95 -11.77 26.69
N ALA A 111 -8.86 -11.48 27.62
CA ALA A 111 -10.29 -11.52 27.33
C ALA A 111 -10.63 -10.36 26.37
N GLY A 112 -11.37 -10.67 25.29
CA GLY A 112 -11.82 -9.64 24.36
C GLY A 112 -10.77 -9.12 23.37
N LEU A 113 -9.68 -9.85 23.13
CA LEU A 113 -8.80 -9.57 21.99
C LEU A 113 -9.56 -9.85 20.68
N PRO A 114 -9.84 -8.85 19.83
CA PRO A 114 -10.53 -9.06 18.56
C PRO A 114 -9.63 -9.75 17.54
N THR A 115 -10.20 -10.13 16.39
CA THR A 115 -9.45 -10.59 15.21
C THR A 115 -9.51 -9.54 14.11
N ALA A 116 -8.73 -9.71 13.03
CA ALA A 116 -8.91 -8.88 11.84
C ALA A 116 -10.35 -9.09 11.26
N PRO A 117 -10.95 -8.06 10.63
CA PRO A 117 -10.38 -6.75 10.29
C PRO A 117 -10.43 -5.70 11.42
N GLU A 118 -11.13 -5.96 12.52
CA GLU A 118 -11.24 -5.02 13.64
C GLU A 118 -9.91 -4.82 14.36
N LEU A 119 -9.13 -5.89 14.55
CA LEU A 119 -7.79 -5.83 15.11
C LEU A 119 -6.80 -5.24 14.10
N ARG A 120 -6.09 -4.19 14.50
CA ARG A 120 -5.06 -3.51 13.70
C ARG A 120 -3.69 -3.72 14.33
N ASN A 121 -2.65 -3.73 13.50
CA ASN A 121 -1.27 -3.87 13.99
C ASN A 121 -0.87 -2.76 14.98
N PHE A 122 -1.41 -1.55 14.79
CA PHE A 122 -1.16 -0.41 15.67
C PHE A 122 -1.89 -0.49 17.02
N ASP A 123 -2.75 -1.49 17.24
CA ASP A 123 -3.35 -1.76 18.56
C ASP A 123 -2.36 -2.45 19.52
N ALA A 124 -1.14 -2.77 19.05
CA ALA A 124 -0.13 -3.50 19.81
C ALA A 124 0.10 -2.93 21.21
N PHE A 125 0.28 -1.61 21.34
CA PHE A 125 0.50 -0.99 22.65
C PHE A 125 -0.74 -1.00 23.54
N TYR A 126 -1.93 -0.85 22.96
CA TYR A 126 -3.18 -0.94 23.72
C TYR A 126 -3.29 -2.31 24.40
N PHE A 127 -3.15 -3.41 23.65
CA PHE A 127 -3.25 -4.75 24.22
C PHE A 127 -2.05 -5.15 25.09
N VAL A 128 -0.83 -4.68 24.79
CA VAL A 128 0.35 -4.95 25.64
C VAL A 128 0.20 -4.29 27.02
N THR A 129 -0.32 -3.07 27.11
CA THR A 129 -0.52 -2.42 28.41
C THR A 129 -1.59 -3.13 29.26
N MET A 130 -2.66 -3.63 28.63
CA MET A 130 -3.65 -4.47 29.33
C MET A 130 -3.04 -5.81 29.78
N ALA A 131 -2.22 -6.45 28.96
CA ALA A 131 -1.54 -7.70 29.31
C ALA A 131 -0.55 -7.52 30.47
N ALA A 132 0.15 -6.39 30.52
CA ALA A 132 1.12 -6.08 31.56
C ALA A 132 0.50 -5.72 32.91
N ALA A 133 -0.79 -5.36 32.93
CA ALA A 133 -1.54 -5.03 34.14
C ALA A 133 -2.19 -6.24 34.83
N GLN A 134 -2.10 -7.44 34.25
CA GLN A 134 -2.53 -8.72 34.84
C GLN A 134 -1.44 -9.32 35.72
#